data_AF-A0A933LPU4-F1
#
_entry.id   AF-A0A933LPU4-F1
#
_cell.length_a   1.000
_cell.length_b   1.000
_cell.length_c   1.000
_cell.angle_alpha   90.00
_cell.angle_beta   90.00
_cell.angle_gamma   90.00
#
_symmetry.space_group_name_H-M   'P 1'
#
loop_
_entity.id
_entity.type
_entity.pdbx_description
1 polymer ?
#
loop_
_entity_poly.entity_id
_entity_poly.type
_entity_poly.pdbx_seq_one_letter_code
_entity_poly.pdbx_strand_id
1 'polypeptide(L)'
;MLCAALRDSRGSRHRIRPCRAPGLALNAGLLTATGNVARFQAEQGDFLGRPGRLTLELHVVNGQPARVRVGGQAVTVLAGTIRIP
;
A
#
# COMPACT_ATOMS: atom_id res chain seq x y z
N MET A 1 15.54 -4.57 -6.00
CA MET A 1 14.79 -3.33 -6.33
C MET A 1 13.33 -3.73 -6.59
N LEU A 2 12.42 -3.60 -5.61
CA LEU A 2 11.06 -4.15 -5.71
C LEU A 2 10.05 -3.09 -6.15
N CYS A 3 9.47 -3.25 -7.35
CA CYS A 3 8.37 -2.44 -7.85
C CYS A 3 7.13 -2.60 -6.96
N ALA A 4 6.53 -1.49 -6.55
CA ALA A 4 5.19 -1.45 -5.96
C ALA A 4 4.21 -0.88 -6.99
N ALA A 5 3.12 -1.59 -7.28
CA ALA A 5 2.01 -1.05 -8.07
C ALA A 5 0.92 -0.57 -7.13
N LEU A 6 0.27 0.56 -7.46
CA LEU A 6 -0.95 0.99 -6.79
C LEU A 6 -2.15 0.69 -7.68
N ARG A 7 -3.23 0.17 -7.09
CA ARG A 7 -4.52 0.01 -7.75
C ARG A 7 -5.54 0.88 -7.03
N ASP A 8 -6.13 1.84 -7.73
CA ASP A 8 -7.13 2.76 -7.15
C ASP A 8 -8.48 2.06 -6.96
N SER A 9 -9.41 2.75 -6.29
CA SER A 9 -10.79 2.28 -6.05
C SER A 9 -11.61 2.06 -7.33
N ARG A 10 -11.16 2.56 -8.48
CA ARG A 10 -11.76 2.35 -9.81
C ARG A 10 -11.10 1.19 -10.56
N GLY A 11 -10.17 0.46 -9.93
CA GLY A 11 -9.45 -0.65 -10.53
C GLY A 11 -8.31 -0.25 -11.48
N SER A 12 -8.02 1.06 -11.62
CA SER A 12 -6.93 1.55 -12.47
C SER A 12 -5.59 1.27 -11.81
N ARG A 13 -4.69 0.61 -12.56
CA ARG A 13 -3.37 0.20 -12.06
C ARG A 13 -2.32 1.23 -12.46
N HIS A 14 -1.78 1.94 -11.47
CA HIS A 14 -0.73 2.93 -11.65
C HIS A 14 0.62 2.30 -11.28
N ARG A 15 1.52 2.21 -12.26
CA ARG A 15 2.90 1.76 -12.02
C ARG A 15 3.70 2.95 -11.48
N ILE A 16 4.02 2.93 -10.20
CA ILE A 16 4.81 3.99 -9.56
C ILE A 16 6.25 3.51 -9.43
N ARG A 17 7.21 4.43 -9.58
CA ARG A 17 8.61 4.13 -9.24
C ARG A 17 8.68 3.65 -7.78
N PRO A 18 9.55 2.68 -7.46
CA PRO A 18 9.53 2.01 -6.16
C PRO A 18 9.79 3.00 -5.01
N CYS A 19 9.10 2.81 -3.89
CA CYS A 19 9.27 3.50 -2.61
C CYS A 19 8.69 4.93 -2.46
N ARG A 20 7.79 5.41 -3.32
CA ARG A 20 7.10 6.70 -3.06
C ARG A 20 6.01 6.53 -2.00
N ALA A 21 6.08 7.35 -0.95
CA ALA A 21 5.07 7.38 0.11
C ALA A 21 3.68 7.74 -0.46
N PRO A 22 2.58 7.22 0.13
CA PRO A 22 1.20 7.53 -0.27
C PRO A 22 0.91 9.01 -0.48
N GLY A 23 1.43 9.86 0.42
CA GLY A 23 1.22 11.31 0.33
C GLY A 23 1.85 11.94 -0.92
N LEU A 24 2.98 11.41 -1.38
CA LEU A 24 3.61 11.90 -2.60
C LEU A 24 2.84 11.46 -3.86
N ALA A 25 2.20 10.29 -3.83
CA ALA A 25 1.33 9.85 -4.92
C ALA A 25 0.03 10.68 -5.00
N LEU A 26 -0.52 11.10 -3.85
CA LEU A 26 -1.62 12.07 -3.79
C LEU A 26 -1.20 13.41 -4.42
N ASN A 27 -0.08 13.98 -3.97
CA ASN A 27 0.40 15.28 -4.46
C ASN A 27 0.78 15.24 -5.95
N ALA A 28 1.18 14.08 -6.47
CA ALA A 28 1.46 13.86 -7.88
C ALA A 28 0.20 13.59 -8.73
N GLY A 29 -1.00 13.61 -8.14
CA GLY A 29 -2.26 13.34 -8.83
C GLY A 29 -2.48 11.88 -9.25
N LEU A 30 -1.65 10.95 -8.76
CA LEU A 30 -1.74 9.52 -9.05
C LEU A 30 -2.79 8.80 -8.20
N LEU A 31 -3.17 9.41 -7.08
CA LEU A 31 -4.25 8.97 -6.21
C LEU A 31 -5.28 10.07 -6.12
N THR A 32 -6.56 9.70 -6.17
CA THR A 32 -7.66 10.62 -5.96
C THR A 32 -8.28 10.31 -4.60
N ALA A 33 -8.40 11.34 -3.75
CA ALA A 33 -9.17 11.22 -2.52
C ALA A 33 -10.66 11.38 -2.82
N THR A 34 -11.49 10.53 -2.22
CA THR A 34 -12.94 10.71 -2.18
C THR A 34 -13.27 11.39 -0.85
N GLY A 35 -13.56 12.69 -0.89
CA GLY A 35 -13.60 13.51 0.33
C GLY A 35 -12.23 13.54 1.02
N ASN A 36 -12.18 13.16 2.31
CA ASN A 36 -10.96 13.20 3.12
C ASN A 36 -10.19 11.88 3.16
N VAL A 37 -10.52 10.91 2.30
CA VAL A 37 -9.86 9.61 2.29
C VAL A 37 -9.57 9.15 0.87
N ALA A 38 -8.32 8.79 0.58
CA ALA A 38 -7.94 8.04 -0.62
C ALA A 38 -7.72 6.56 -0.25
N ARG A 39 -8.41 5.65 -0.94
CA ARG A 39 -8.27 4.19 -0.76
C ARG A 39 -7.67 3.54 -1.99
N PHE A 40 -6.69 2.68 -1.77
CA PHE A 40 -5.99 1.99 -2.84
C PHE A 40 -5.31 0.73 -2.33
N GLN A 41 -5.00 -0.19 -3.24
CA GLN A 41 -4.25 -1.41 -2.95
C GLN A 41 -2.81 -1.24 -3.39
N ALA A 42 -1.86 -1.57 -2.52
CA ALA A 42 -0.44 -1.70 -2.89
C ALA A 42 -0.10 -3.16 -3.18
N GLU A 43 0.58 -3.40 -4.28
CA GLU A 43 1.02 -4.71 -4.74
C GLU A 43 2.55 -4.74 -4.82
N GLN A 44 3.21 -5.73 -4.20
CA GLN A 44 4.67 -5.87 -4.21
C GLN A 44 5.10 -7.34 -4.27
N GLY A 45 6.29 -7.62 -4.79
CA GLY A 45 6.89 -8.97 -4.73
C GLY A 45 6.41 -9.97 -5.79
N ASP A 46 5.54 -9.55 -6.71
CA ASP A 46 5.08 -10.38 -7.85
C ASP A 46 6.24 -10.98 -8.64
N PHE A 47 7.26 -10.18 -8.95
CA PHE A 47 8.44 -10.62 -9.70
C PHE A 47 9.28 -11.68 -8.95
N LEU A 48 9.18 -11.73 -7.62
CA LEU A 48 9.88 -12.73 -6.80
C LEU A 48 9.03 -13.98 -6.53
N GLY A 49 7.85 -14.11 -7.15
CA GLY A 49 6.90 -15.17 -6.83
C GLY A 49 6.36 -15.09 -5.40
N ARG A 50 6.47 -13.93 -4.75
CA ARG A 50 5.99 -13.66 -3.39
C ARG A 50 5.01 -12.49 -3.41
N PRO A 51 3.81 -12.68 -4.00
CA PRO A 51 2.83 -11.61 -4.15
C PRO A 51 2.33 -11.14 -2.78
N GLY A 52 2.71 -9.93 -2.40
CA GLY A 52 2.17 -9.20 -1.25
C GLY A 52 1.10 -8.22 -1.71
N ARG A 53 0.00 -8.13 -0.96
CA ARG A 53 -1.11 -7.20 -1.20
C ARG A 53 -1.48 -6.51 0.10
N LEU A 54 -1.51 -5.18 0.09
CA LEU A 54 -1.89 -4.36 1.23
C LEU A 54 -3.03 -3.42 0.84
N THR A 55 -3.98 -3.23 1.74
CA THR A 55 -5.00 -2.19 1.65
C THR A 55 -4.49 -0.95 2.35
N LEU A 56 -4.52 0.19 1.67
CA LEU A 56 -4.05 1.47 2.19
C LEU A 56 -5.20 2.48 2.22
N GLU A 57 -5.34 3.15 3.35
CA GLU A 57 -6.21 4.32 3.49
C GLU A 57 -5.36 5.53 3.85
N LEU A 58 -5.32 6.52 2.95
CA LEU A 58 -4.67 7.80 3.20
C LEU A 58 -5.75 8.81 3.60
N HIS A 59 -5.69 9.25 4.85
CA HIS A 59 -6.50 10.36 5.34
C HIS A 59 -5.85 11.69 4.96
N VAL A 60 -6.67 12.61 4.46
CA VAL A 60 -6.30 13.92 3.95
C VAL A 60 -7.01 14.98 4.76
N VAL A 61 -6.27 15.98 5.24
CA VAL A 61 -6.80 17.15 5.97
C VAL A 61 -6.28 18.39 5.27
N ASN A 62 -7.16 19.32 4.92
CA ASN A 62 -6.81 20.55 4.18
C ASN A 62 -6.02 20.26 2.88
N GLY A 63 -6.40 19.20 2.17
CA GLY A 63 -5.71 18.77 0.95
C GLY A 63 -4.34 18.11 1.17
N GLN A 64 -3.89 17.98 2.42
CA GLN A 64 -2.58 17.41 2.75
C GLN A 64 -2.69 16.01 3.38
N PRO A 65 -1.77 15.08 3.05
CA PRO A 65 -1.63 13.80 3.72
C PRO A 65 -1.47 13.97 5.24
N ALA A 66 -2.37 13.39 6.03
CA ALA A 66 -2.37 13.53 7.49
C ALA A 66 -2.11 12.20 8.22
N ARG A 67 -2.63 11.09 7.71
CA ARG A 67 -2.46 9.75 8.31
C ARG A 67 -2.56 8.68 7.24
N VAL A 68 -1.76 7.62 7.38
CA VAL A 68 -1.90 6.40 6.58
C VAL A 68 -2.32 5.26 7.50
N ARG A 69 -3.37 4.54 7.12
CA ARG A 69 -3.71 3.23 7.70
C ARG A 69 -3.27 2.15 6.73
N VAL A 70 -2.61 1.12 7.26
CA VAL A 70 -2.17 -0.05 6.50
C VAL A 70 -2.94 -1.25 7.03
N GLY A 71 -3.61 -1.95 6.12
CA GLY A 71 -4.30 -3.19 6.39
C GLY A 71 -3.84 -4.29 5.42
N GLY A 72 -4.10 -5.54 5.78
CA GLY A 72 -3.78 -6.70 4.97
C GLY A 72 -4.24 -7.97 5.66
N GLN A 73 -4.31 -9.05 4.89
CA GLN A 73 -4.52 -10.39 5.44
C GLN A 73 -3.17 -11.05 5.65
N ALA A 74 -3.06 -11.81 6.74
CA ALA A 74 -1.88 -12.61 7.05
C ALA A 74 -2.29 -14.08 7.18
N VAL A 75 -1.36 -14.98 6.84
CA VAL A 75 -1.51 -16.42 7.02
C VAL A 75 -0.38 -16.91 7.90
N THR A 76 -0.74 -17.63 8.96
CA THR A 76 0.23 -18.28 9.85
C THR A 76 0.81 -19.49 9.14
N VAL A 77 2.11 -19.43 8.80
CA VAL A 77 2.82 -20.55 8.14
C VAL A 77 3.36 -21.55 9.16
N LEU A 78 3.88 -21.03 10.28
CA LEU A 78 4.43 -21.83 11.36
C LEU A 78 4.19 -21.08 12.68
N ALA A 79 3.85 -21.83 13.72
CA ALA A 79 3.77 -21.34 15.08
C ALA A 79 4.48 -22.33 16.01
N GLY A 80 5.25 -21.81 16.97
CA GLY A 80 6.02 -22.64 17.90
C GLY A 80 6.96 -21.82 18.75
N THR A 81 7.75 -22.50 19.57
CA THR A 81 8.74 -21.89 20.46
C THR A 81 10.15 -22.30 20.05
N ILE A 82 11.05 -21.33 19.91
CA ILE A 82 12.48 -21.57 19.72
C ILE A 82 13.14 -21.58 21.09
N ARG A 83 13.87 -22.65 21.43
CA ARG A 83 14.75 -22.71 22.61
C ARG A 83 16.18 -22.53 22.15
N ILE A 84 16.90 -21.63 22.82
CA ILE A 84 18.32 -21.36 22.57
C ILE A 84 19.10 -22.04 23.71
N PRO A 85 20.25 -22.70 23.45
CA PRO A 85 21.08 -23.30 24.50
C PRO A 85 21.60 -22.30 25.53
#